data_AF-A0A1F6E475-F1
#
_entry.id   AF-A0A1F6E475-F1
#
_cell.length_a   1.000
_cell.length_b   1.000
_cell.length_c   1.000
_cell.angle_alpha   90.00
_cell.angle_beta   90.00
_cell.angle_gamma   90.00
#
_symmetry.space_group_name_H-M   'P 1'
#
loop_
_entity.id
_entity.type
_entity.pdbx_description
1 polymer ?
#
loop_
_entity_poly.entity_id
_entity_poly.type
_entity_poly.pdbx_seq_one_letter_code
_entity_poly.pdbx_strand_id
1 'polypeptide(L)' 'MWGTILAVNSVVIWPAAVVFLIYATGHSIIFWQWKLFVIAVVVFIIATIAQVVLGILTE' A
#
# COMPACT_ATOMS: atom_id res chain seq x y z
N MET A 1 4.44 -19.35 9.46
CA MET A 1 4.85 -18.72 8.18
C MET A 1 4.02 -17.48 7.88
N TRP A 2 2.68 -17.58 7.95
CA TRP A 2 1.77 -16.44 7.77
C TRP A 2 2.07 -15.25 8.70
N GLY A 3 2.38 -15.48 9.97
CA GLY A 3 2.77 -14.38 10.89
C GLY A 3 4.05 -13.63 10.50
N THR A 4 5.03 -14.29 9.90
CA THR A 4 6.24 -13.60 9.38
C THR A 4 5.91 -12.77 8.15
N ILE A 5 5.06 -13.30 7.26
CA ILE A 5 4.58 -12.60 6.06
C ILE A 5 3.72 -11.39 6.46
N LEU A 6 2.84 -11.55 7.44
CA LEU A 6 2.05 -10.48 8.03
C LEU A 6 2.97 -9.41 8.62
N ALA A 7 4.00 -9.78 9.40
CA ALA A 7 4.95 -8.82 9.97
C ALA A 7 5.64 -7.98 8.89
N VAL A 8 6.12 -8.60 7.80
CA VAL A 8 6.74 -7.86 6.68
C VAL A 8 5.72 -6.95 5.99
N ASN A 9 4.50 -7.44 5.74
CA ASN A 9 3.46 -6.62 5.11
C ASN A 9 3.07 -5.43 5.99
N SER A 10 2.96 -5.64 7.29
CA SER A 10 2.53 -4.64 8.28
C SER A 10 3.59 -3.57 8.52
N VAL A 11 4.86 -3.97 8.61
CA VAL A 11 5.97 -3.10 9.03
C VAL A 11 6.63 -2.40 7.85
N VAL A 12 6.67 -3.03 6.68
CA VAL A 12 7.43 -2.52 5.53
C VAL A 12 6.51 -2.15 4.37
N ILE A 13 5.71 -3.10 3.88
CA ILE A 13 4.97 -2.94 2.61
C ILE A 13 3.83 -1.94 2.77
N TRP A 14 3.02 -2.06 3.82
CA TRP A 14 1.87 -1.19 4.04
C TRP A 14 2.29 0.27 4.30
N PRO A 15 3.27 0.57 5.18
CA PRO A 15 3.77 1.94 5.34
C PRO A 15 4.40 2.50 4.06
N ALA A 16 5.15 1.70 3.30
CA ALA A 16 5.72 2.13 2.02
C ALA A 16 4.63 2.47 0.99
N ALA A 17 3.54 1.70 0.95
CA ALA A 17 2.39 1.98 0.09
C ALA A 17 1.69 3.29 0.48
N VAL A 18 1.57 3.59 1.78
CA VAL A 18 1.04 4.89 2.27
C VAL A 18 1.94 6.05 1.81
N VAL A 19 3.24 5.94 2.03
CA VAL A 19 4.20 6.99 1.62
C VAL A 19 4.16 7.19 0.10
N PHE A 20 4.08 6.11 -0.67
CA PHE A 20 3.96 6.18 -2.11
C PHE A 20 2.65 6.85 -2.57
N LEU A 21 1.54 6.58 -1.88
CA LEU A 21 0.26 7.24 -2.15
C LEU A 21 0.34 8.76 -1.89
N ILE A 22 0.95 9.17 -0.78
CA ILE A 22 1.16 10.59 -0.45
C ILE A 22 2.04 11.26 -1.51
N TYR A 23 3.15 10.62 -1.87
CA TYR A 23 4.04 11.10 -2.92
C TYR A 23 3.32 11.25 -4.27
N ALA A 24 2.59 10.21 -4.71
CA ALA A 24 1.87 10.21 -5.97
C ALA A 24 0.73 11.24 -5.98
N THR A 25 0.09 11.47 -4.84
CA THR A 25 -0.91 12.54 -4.66
C THR A 25 -0.27 13.90 -4.89
N GLY A 26 0.82 14.21 -4.18
CA GLY A 26 1.56 15.46 -4.36
C GLY A 26 2.05 15.65 -5.79
N HIS A 27 2.61 14.60 -6.39
CA HIS A 27 3.07 14.61 -7.78
C HIS A 27 1.92 14.85 -8.77
N SER A 28 0.74 14.25 -8.54
CA SER A 28 -0.42 14.44 -9.42
C SER A 28 -0.95 15.87 -9.38
N ILE A 29 -0.89 16.53 -8.22
CA ILE A 29 -1.30 17.91 -8.04
C ILE A 29 -0.32 18.86 -8.73
N ILE A 30 1.00 18.62 -8.57
CA ILE A 30 2.04 19.51 -9.10
C ILE A 30 2.19 19.37 -10.62
N PHE A 31 2.21 18.15 -11.14
CA PHE A 31 2.51 17.87 -12.55
C PHE A 31 1.26 17.57 -13.40
N TRP A 32 0.07 17.59 -12.81
CA TRP A 32 -1.21 17.24 -13.46
C TRP A 32 -1.25 15.83 -14.07
N GLN A 33 -0.40 14.93 -13.57
CA GLN A 33 -0.28 13.55 -14.04
C GLN A 33 -1.06 12.59 -13.14
N TRP A 34 -2.30 12.31 -13.51
CA TRP A 34 -3.21 11.44 -12.75
C TRP A 34 -2.87 9.95 -12.86
N LYS A 35 -2.13 9.52 -13.87
CA LYS A 35 -1.80 8.09 -14.09
C LYS A 35 -1.00 7.50 -12.91
N LEU A 36 -0.03 8.23 -12.38
CA LEU A 36 0.79 7.79 -11.24
C LEU A 36 -0.06 7.66 -9.97
N PHE A 37 -1.00 8.58 -9.77
CA PHE A 37 -1.94 8.54 -8.64
C PHE A 37 -2.84 7.30 -8.70
N VAL A 38 -3.41 6.99 -9.87
CA VAL A 38 -4.24 5.79 -10.04
C VAL A 38 -3.46 4.51 -9.72
N ILE A 39 -2.20 4.40 -10.18
CA ILE A 39 -1.34 3.26 -9.85
C ILE A 39 -1.10 3.19 -8.34
N ALA A 40 -0.78 4.31 -7.69
CA ALA A 40 -0.54 4.34 -6.25
C ALA A 40 -1.77 3.94 -5.43
N VAL A 41 -2.97 4.38 -5.84
CA VAL A 41 -4.24 3.97 -5.22
C VAL A 41 -4.44 2.46 -5.35
N VAL A 42 -4.22 1.88 -6.53
CA VAL A 42 -4.34 0.44 -6.75
C VAL A 42 -3.36 -0.34 -5.87
N VAL A 43 -2.10 0.08 -5.81
CA VAL A 43 -1.08 -0.56 -4.94
C VAL A 43 -1.49 -0.48 -3.47
N PHE A 44 -1.99 0.67 -3.02
CA PHE A 44 -2.44 0.84 -1.64
C PHE A 44 -3.64 -0.05 -1.28
N ILE A 45 -4.61 -0.18 -2.19
CA ILE A 45 -5.76 -1.07 -2.02
C ILE A 45 -5.29 -2.52 -1.92
N ILE A 46 -4.40 -2.98 -2.81
CA ILE A 46 -3.87 -4.35 -2.78
C ILE A 46 -3.12 -4.62 -1.47
N ALA A 47 -2.25 -3.69 -1.04
CA ALA A 47 -1.51 -3.82 0.22
C ALA A 47 -2.43 -3.88 1.44
N THR A 48 -3.54 -3.12 1.42
CA THR A 48 -4.55 -3.11 2.48
C THR A 48 -5.35 -4.42 2.50
N ILE A 49 -5.77 -4.93 1.34
CA ILE A 49 -6.44 -6.23 1.24
C ILE A 49 -5.49 -7.34 1.73
N ALA A 50 -4.24 -7.33 1.30
CA ALA A 50 -3.24 -8.28 1.77
C ALA A 50 -3.07 -8.22 3.30
N GLN A 51 -3.05 -7.02 3.89
CA GLN A 51 -2.97 -6.83 5.34
C GLN A 51 -4.15 -7.48 6.07
N VAL A 52 -5.38 -7.27 5.58
CA VAL A 52 -6.59 -7.85 6.18
C VAL A 52 -6.61 -9.37 6.03
N VAL A 53 -6.34 -9.88 4.83
CA VAL A 53 -6.35 -11.33 4.56
C VAL A 53 -5.27 -12.04 5.38
N LEU A 54 -4.05 -11.50 5.42
CA LEU A 54 -2.98 -12.06 6.23
C LEU A 54 -3.30 -11.98 7.73
N GLY A 55 -3.99 -10.93 8.18
CA GLY A 55 -4.49 -10.83 9.55
C GLY A 55 -5.39 -12.00 9.91
N ILE A 56 -6.42 -12.25 9.08
CA ILE A 56 -7.38 -13.36 9.27
C ILE A 56 -6.67 -14.73 9.24
N LEU A 57 -5.67 -14.93 8.38
CA LEU A 57 -4.94 -16.19 8.27
C LEU A 57 -3.92 -16.44 9.40
N THR A 58 -3.64 -15.42 10.22
CA THR A 58 -2.67 -15.49 11.31
C THR A 58 -3.35 -15.61 12.69
N GLU A 59 -4.64 -15.25 12.78
CA GLU A 59 -5.52 -15.60 13.91
C GLU A 59 -5.81 -17.12 13.95
#